data_AF-K6VGU3-F1
#
_entry.id   AF-K6VGU3-F1
#
_cell.length_a   1.000
_cell.length_b   1.000
_cell.length_c   1.000
_cell.angle_alpha   90.00
_cell.angle_beta   90.00
_cell.angle_gamma   90.00
#
_symmetry.space_group_name_H-M   'P 1'
#
loop_
_entity.id
_entity.type
_entity.pdbx_description
1 polymer ?
#
loop_
_entity_poly.entity_id
_entity_poly.type
_entity_poly.pdbx_seq_one_letter_code
_entity_poly.pdbx_strand_id
1 'polypeptide(L)'
;MWRRWRAFTHADARRDGVPTWLADVIWVTPIVGTLLLGALYLTRRDAYYAVLREDWPVEWAQFALLLFIAVLATITAARIRKHGALIVGLLLTVALGALALAGEEISWAQRALAFGTPPTLSEVNQQSEFNIHNIQSGSVPLQSIFKLFSFVLAVAGVTLALLTRGPRPRLQGAFWSRLAVPSYTIVGSLTMIGYWAVVVVAPISPVVRYQEWAEVSLYLALAGYVYAIFARHTLRGSGPVIAGRPTRDPIDTSALVALAVVVALTVVLAALTAYHGIIPENAPEVRHLG
;
A
#
# COMPACT_ATOMS: atom_id res chain seq x y z
N MET A 1 15.72 -8.12 -23.37
CA MET A 1 15.63 -8.16 -21.89
C MET A 1 14.19 -8.19 -21.38
N TRP A 2 13.31 -7.26 -21.80
CA TRP A 2 11.89 -7.20 -21.42
C TRP A 2 11.10 -8.52 -21.54
N ARG A 3 11.17 -9.20 -22.69
CA ARG A 3 10.45 -10.49 -22.91
C ARG A 3 10.80 -11.57 -21.88
N ARG A 4 12.04 -11.60 -21.40
CA ARG A 4 12.49 -12.59 -20.39
C ARG A 4 11.90 -12.27 -19.02
N TRP A 5 11.93 -11.01 -18.59
CA TRP A 5 11.33 -10.58 -17.34
C TRP A 5 9.83 -10.79 -17.31
N ARG A 6 9.14 -10.43 -18.40
CA ARG A 6 7.69 -10.64 -18.52
C ARG A 6 7.31 -12.12 -18.48
N ALA A 7 8.07 -12.98 -19.16
CA ALA A 7 7.84 -14.42 -19.10
C ALA A 7 8.01 -14.97 -17.66
N PHE A 8 9.01 -14.47 -16.93
CA PHE A 8 9.28 -14.84 -15.54
C PHE A 8 8.16 -14.39 -14.59
N THR A 9 7.77 -13.11 -14.63
CA THR A 9 6.68 -12.59 -13.79
C THR A 9 5.34 -13.24 -14.11
N HIS A 10 5.08 -13.55 -15.38
CA HIS A 10 3.87 -14.26 -15.80
C HIS A 10 3.84 -15.71 -15.33
N ALA A 11 4.97 -16.41 -15.37
CA ALA A 11 5.06 -17.75 -14.83
C ALA A 11 4.76 -17.75 -13.32
N ASP A 12 5.26 -16.73 -12.61
CA ASP A 12 5.05 -16.57 -11.19
C ASP A 12 3.59 -16.20 -10.83
N ALA A 13 2.98 -15.28 -11.58
CA ALA A 13 1.56 -14.95 -11.46
C ALA A 13 0.66 -16.18 -11.69
N ARG A 14 0.96 -16.94 -12.76
CA ARG A 14 0.28 -18.22 -13.02
C ARG A 14 0.53 -19.25 -11.92
N ARG A 15 1.66 -19.22 -11.23
CA ARG A 15 1.91 -20.11 -10.08
C ARG A 15 1.06 -19.72 -8.87
N ASP A 16 0.72 -18.44 -8.73
CA ASP A 16 -0.06 -17.93 -7.60
C ASP A 16 -1.57 -17.90 -7.88
N GLY A 17 -2.00 -18.17 -9.12
CA GLY A 17 -3.40 -18.02 -9.53
C GLY A 17 -3.80 -16.57 -9.79
N VAL A 18 -2.81 -15.69 -9.97
CA VAL A 18 -3.00 -14.28 -10.26
C VAL A 18 -3.06 -14.07 -11.79
N PRO A 19 -4.04 -13.30 -12.31
CA PRO A 19 -4.07 -12.97 -13.73
C PRO A 19 -2.80 -12.24 -14.18
N THR A 20 -2.24 -12.62 -15.33
CA THR A 20 -0.97 -12.05 -15.80
C THR A 20 -1.05 -10.56 -16.11
N TRP A 21 -2.23 -10.05 -16.49
CA TRP A 21 -2.44 -8.62 -16.69
C TRP A 21 -2.29 -7.84 -15.38
N LEU A 22 -2.72 -8.40 -14.25
CA LEU A 22 -2.60 -7.76 -12.94
C LEU A 22 -1.13 -7.73 -12.50
N ALA A 23 -0.38 -8.80 -12.77
CA ALA A 23 1.07 -8.80 -12.57
C ALA A 23 1.79 -7.76 -13.45
N ASP A 24 1.36 -7.59 -14.70
CA ASP A 24 1.87 -6.53 -15.58
C ASP A 24 1.56 -5.13 -15.00
N VAL A 25 0.33 -4.89 -14.50
CA VAL A 25 -0.04 -3.62 -13.84
C VAL A 25 0.85 -3.34 -12.63
N ILE A 26 0.98 -4.30 -11.70
CA ILE A 26 1.81 -4.12 -10.49
C ILE A 26 3.28 -3.83 -10.85
N TRP A 27 3.80 -4.51 -11.87
CA TRP A 27 5.19 -4.34 -12.31
C TRP A 27 5.43 -3.01 -13.02
N VAL A 28 4.53 -2.59 -13.91
CA VAL A 28 4.73 -1.46 -14.82
C VAL A 28 4.35 -0.13 -14.17
N THR A 29 3.33 -0.10 -13.32
CA THR A 29 2.82 1.14 -12.71
C THR A 29 3.91 1.97 -12.05
N PRO A 30 4.80 1.43 -11.17
CA PRO A 30 5.86 2.23 -10.55
C PRO A 30 6.75 2.93 -11.58
N ILE A 31 7.14 2.23 -12.65
CA ILE A 31 8.00 2.77 -13.72
C ILE A 31 7.28 3.88 -14.47
N VAL A 32 6.04 3.63 -14.89
CA VAL A 32 5.26 4.61 -15.66
C VAL A 32 5.03 5.86 -14.85
N GLY A 33 4.63 5.75 -13.57
CA GLY A 33 4.42 6.94 -12.75
C GLY A 33 5.72 7.69 -12.47
N THR A 34 6.86 7.01 -12.29
CA THR A 34 8.17 7.70 -12.19
C THR A 34 8.47 8.52 -13.44
N LEU A 35 8.27 7.95 -14.62
CA LEU A 35 8.50 8.65 -15.89
C LEU A 35 7.53 9.82 -16.09
N LEU A 36 6.25 9.63 -15.75
CA LEU A 36 5.25 10.69 -15.84
C LEU A 36 5.55 11.84 -14.87
N LEU A 37 5.93 11.55 -13.62
CA LEU A 37 6.32 12.55 -12.64
C LEU A 37 7.61 13.26 -13.05
N GLY A 38 8.58 12.55 -13.62
CA GLY A 38 9.78 13.16 -14.21
C GLY A 38 9.42 14.11 -15.35
N ALA A 39 8.55 13.70 -16.27
CA ALA A 39 8.07 14.56 -17.35
C ALA A 39 7.30 15.78 -16.82
N LEU A 40 6.44 15.62 -15.81
CA LEU A 40 5.76 16.73 -15.15
C LEU A 40 6.78 17.68 -14.51
N TYR A 41 7.78 17.19 -13.80
CA TYR A 41 8.80 18.05 -13.20
C TYR A 41 9.58 18.86 -14.24
N LEU A 42 9.87 18.28 -15.40
CA LEU A 42 10.60 18.96 -16.48
C LEU A 42 9.73 19.94 -17.29
N THR A 43 8.41 19.72 -17.37
CA THR A 43 7.51 20.50 -18.24
C THR A 43 6.54 21.42 -17.50
N ARG A 44 6.09 21.03 -16.30
CA ARG A 44 5.08 21.69 -15.46
C ARG A 44 5.32 21.41 -13.96
N ARG A 45 6.27 22.13 -13.37
CA ARG A 45 6.71 21.93 -11.98
C ARG A 45 5.59 22.11 -10.95
N ASP A 46 4.71 23.07 -11.18
CA ASP A 46 3.50 23.31 -10.40
C ASP A 46 2.60 22.08 -10.35
N ALA A 47 2.34 21.45 -11.50
CA ALA A 47 1.54 20.22 -11.56
C ALA A 47 2.22 19.03 -10.86
N TYR A 48 3.55 18.93 -10.94
CA TYR A 48 4.33 17.93 -10.20
C TYR A 48 4.13 18.05 -8.68
N TYR A 49 4.23 19.27 -8.14
CA TYR A 49 4.02 19.48 -6.71
C TYR A 49 2.56 19.35 -6.29
N ALA A 50 1.61 19.72 -7.15
CA ALA A 50 0.18 19.62 -6.86
C ALA A 50 -0.26 18.16 -6.71
N VAL A 51 0.13 17.27 -7.64
CA VAL A 51 -0.32 15.87 -7.61
C VAL A 51 0.23 15.06 -6.42
N LEU A 52 1.38 15.50 -5.87
CA LEU A 52 2.07 14.90 -4.73
C LEU A 52 1.79 15.63 -3.40
N ARG A 53 0.78 16.50 -3.35
CA ARG A 53 0.40 17.21 -2.12
C ARG A 53 -0.60 16.39 -1.29
N GLU A 54 -0.76 16.73 -0.02
CA GLU A 54 -1.84 16.19 0.82
C GLU A 54 -3.22 16.47 0.24
N ASP A 55 -4.13 15.51 0.45
CA ASP A 55 -5.48 15.42 -0.10
C ASP A 55 -5.57 15.35 -1.63
N TRP A 56 -4.45 15.10 -2.32
CA TRP A 56 -4.40 14.93 -3.78
C TRP A 56 -4.35 13.45 -4.20
N PRO A 57 -4.51 13.13 -5.51
CA PRO A 57 -4.73 11.75 -5.95
C PRO A 57 -3.68 10.72 -5.52
N VAL A 58 -2.43 11.12 -5.26
CA VAL A 58 -1.38 10.20 -4.81
C VAL A 58 -1.62 9.74 -3.37
N GLU A 59 -1.95 10.65 -2.45
CA GLU A 59 -2.31 10.32 -1.06
C GLU A 59 -3.58 9.45 -1.01
N TRP A 60 -4.60 9.80 -1.80
CA TRP A 60 -5.80 8.96 -1.89
C TRP A 60 -5.52 7.58 -2.47
N ALA A 61 -4.49 7.44 -3.32
CA ALA A 61 -4.02 6.14 -3.79
C ALA A 61 -3.27 5.38 -2.69
N GLN A 62 -2.45 6.04 -1.87
CA GLN A 62 -1.84 5.45 -0.66
C GLN A 62 -2.94 4.89 0.25
N PHE A 63 -3.93 5.71 0.61
CA PHE A 63 -5.09 5.32 1.41
C PHE A 63 -5.83 4.11 0.83
N ALA A 64 -6.20 4.16 -0.46
CA ALA A 64 -6.96 3.09 -1.11
C ALA A 64 -6.18 1.77 -1.11
N LEU A 65 -4.88 1.79 -1.42
CA LEU A 65 -4.05 0.58 -1.43
C LEU A 65 -3.91 -0.01 -0.03
N LEU A 66 -3.66 0.82 0.98
CA LEU A 66 -3.56 0.38 2.38
C LEU A 66 -4.88 -0.19 2.92
N LEU A 67 -6.01 0.47 2.62
CA LEU A 67 -7.31 -0.06 3.01
C LEU A 67 -7.64 -1.38 2.30
N PHE A 68 -7.29 -1.50 1.02
CA PHE A 68 -7.43 -2.76 0.29
C PHE A 68 -6.57 -3.88 0.89
N ILE A 69 -5.33 -3.59 1.25
CA ILE A 69 -4.45 -4.52 1.98
C ILE A 69 -5.11 -4.97 3.28
N ALA A 70 -5.61 -4.03 4.09
CA ALA A 70 -6.25 -4.31 5.37
C ALA A 70 -7.46 -5.23 5.24
N VAL A 71 -8.37 -4.90 4.33
CA VAL A 71 -9.59 -5.69 4.08
C VAL A 71 -9.24 -7.07 3.53
N LEU A 72 -8.39 -7.15 2.51
CA LEU A 72 -8.09 -8.42 1.86
C LEU A 72 -7.26 -9.35 2.76
N ALA A 73 -6.32 -8.82 3.54
CA ALA A 73 -5.58 -9.60 4.53
C ALA A 73 -6.50 -10.16 5.62
N THR A 74 -7.47 -9.37 6.10
CA THR A 74 -8.49 -9.81 7.06
C THR A 74 -9.37 -10.94 6.50
N ILE A 75 -9.90 -10.76 5.29
CA ILE A 75 -10.69 -11.78 4.60
C ILE A 75 -9.87 -13.07 4.43
N THR A 76 -8.61 -12.93 3.99
CA THR A 76 -7.72 -14.07 3.79
C THR A 76 -7.47 -14.80 5.09
N ALA A 77 -7.13 -14.08 6.17
CA ALA A 77 -6.89 -14.64 7.50
C ALA A 77 -8.11 -15.43 8.03
N ALA A 78 -9.31 -14.88 7.86
CA ALA A 78 -10.56 -15.55 8.26
C ALA A 78 -10.77 -16.86 7.48
N ARG A 79 -10.45 -16.88 6.17
CA ARG A 79 -10.61 -18.06 5.31
C ARG A 79 -9.58 -19.14 5.56
N ILE A 80 -8.35 -18.75 5.88
CA ILE A 80 -7.25 -19.68 6.14
C ILE A 80 -7.03 -19.97 7.62
N ARG A 81 -8.00 -19.66 8.49
CA ARG A 81 -7.90 -19.83 9.95
C ARG A 81 -7.44 -21.23 10.41
N LYS A 82 -7.64 -22.26 9.58
CA LYS A 82 -7.22 -23.65 9.84
C LYS A 82 -5.80 -23.98 9.35
N HIS A 83 -5.13 -23.09 8.63
CA HIS A 83 -3.80 -23.31 8.04
C HIS A 83 -2.64 -23.04 9.02
N GLY A 84 -2.94 -22.68 10.27
CA GLY A 84 -1.98 -22.50 11.36
C GLY A 84 -1.98 -21.07 11.92
N ALA A 85 -1.74 -20.94 13.23
CA ALA A 85 -1.82 -19.66 13.93
C ALA A 85 -0.79 -18.63 13.43
N LEU A 86 0.39 -19.06 12.99
CA LEU A 86 1.45 -18.16 12.55
C LEU A 86 1.06 -17.37 11.28
N ILE A 87 0.56 -18.03 10.24
CA ILE A 87 0.19 -17.34 8.98
C ILE A 87 -1.02 -16.41 9.19
N VAL A 88 -1.97 -16.84 10.01
CA VAL A 88 -3.14 -16.02 10.38
C VAL A 88 -2.69 -14.81 11.18
N GLY A 89 -1.83 -14.99 12.18
CA GLY A 89 -1.27 -13.91 12.99
C GLY A 89 -0.53 -12.88 12.13
N LEU A 90 0.33 -13.34 11.22
CA LEU A 90 1.04 -12.46 10.28
C LEU A 90 0.07 -11.65 9.39
N LEU A 91 -0.97 -12.28 8.84
CA LEU A 91 -1.97 -11.58 8.02
C LEU A 91 -2.76 -10.57 8.84
N LEU A 92 -3.12 -10.88 10.09
CA LEU A 92 -3.80 -9.94 10.98
C LEU A 92 -2.88 -8.78 11.39
N THR A 93 -1.59 -9.03 11.61
CA THR A 93 -0.60 -7.96 11.84
C THR A 93 -0.49 -7.05 10.63
N VAL A 94 -0.41 -7.61 9.42
CA VAL A 94 -0.43 -6.83 8.16
C VAL A 94 -1.74 -6.05 8.03
N ALA A 95 -2.88 -6.66 8.37
CA ALA A 95 -4.18 -6.01 8.27
C ALA A 95 -4.31 -4.81 9.20
N LEU A 96 -3.94 -4.99 10.48
CA LEU A 96 -3.98 -3.92 11.48
C LEU A 96 -2.97 -2.81 11.17
N GLY A 97 -1.75 -3.17 10.78
CA GLY A 97 -0.74 -2.19 10.39
C GLY A 97 -1.16 -1.37 9.16
N ALA A 98 -1.71 -2.01 8.14
CA ALA A 98 -2.20 -1.32 6.94
C ALA A 98 -3.42 -0.44 7.24
N LEU A 99 -4.33 -0.86 8.13
CA LEU A 99 -5.45 -0.03 8.56
C LEU A 99 -4.98 1.20 9.33
N ALA A 100 -4.00 1.03 10.24
CA ALA A 100 -3.42 2.13 10.99
C ALA A 100 -2.73 3.13 10.05
N LEU A 101 -1.89 2.63 9.12
CA LEU A 101 -1.26 3.49 8.11
C LEU A 101 -2.31 4.19 7.24
N ALA A 102 -3.36 3.50 6.78
CA ALA A 102 -4.43 4.13 6.01
C ALA A 102 -5.09 5.28 6.80
N GLY A 103 -5.32 5.09 8.10
CA GLY A 103 -5.79 6.15 8.99
C GLY A 103 -4.81 7.31 9.03
N GLU A 104 -3.53 7.05 9.33
CA GLU A 104 -2.48 8.06 9.40
C GLU A 104 -2.37 8.91 8.12
N GLU A 105 -2.39 8.28 6.94
CA GLU A 105 -2.29 8.96 5.63
C GLU A 105 -3.38 10.00 5.37
N ILE A 106 -4.57 9.88 5.98
CA ILE A 106 -5.67 10.85 5.82
C ILE A 106 -6.07 11.49 7.14
N SER A 107 -5.14 11.50 8.11
CA SER A 107 -5.34 12.05 9.46
C SER A 107 -6.61 11.50 10.13
N TRP A 108 -6.84 10.20 10.00
CA TRP A 108 -8.02 9.45 10.46
C TRP A 108 -9.35 10.06 10.01
N ALA A 109 -9.39 10.49 8.74
CA ALA A 109 -10.55 11.12 8.12
C ALA A 109 -10.96 12.45 8.80
N GLN A 110 -10.03 13.12 9.47
CA GLN A 110 -10.26 14.40 10.17
C GLN A 110 -11.02 15.41 9.31
N ARG A 111 -10.53 15.65 8.10
CA ARG A 111 -11.12 16.61 7.15
C ARG A 111 -12.46 16.11 6.60
N ALA A 112 -12.54 14.82 6.26
CA ALA A 112 -13.77 14.21 5.77
C ALA A 112 -14.91 14.23 6.80
N LEU A 113 -14.60 14.07 8.10
CA LEU A 113 -15.57 14.07 9.20
C LEU A 113 -15.71 15.44 9.89
N ALA A 114 -14.98 16.43 9.39
CA ALA A 114 -15.02 17.82 9.81
C ALA A 114 -14.78 18.07 11.32
N PHE A 115 -13.78 17.41 11.92
CA PHE A 115 -13.39 17.66 13.32
C PHE A 115 -12.00 18.28 13.45
N GLY A 116 -11.78 19.04 14.53
CA GLY A 116 -10.52 19.72 14.81
C GLY A 116 -9.49 18.85 15.55
N THR A 117 -8.22 19.25 15.51
CA THR A 117 -7.15 18.58 16.27
C THR A 117 -7.21 19.00 17.74
N PRO A 118 -7.19 18.07 18.69
CA PRO A 118 -7.13 18.42 20.11
C PRO A 118 -5.90 19.29 20.44
N PRO A 119 -6.01 20.29 21.34
CA PRO A 119 -4.89 21.20 21.67
C PRO A 119 -3.61 20.46 22.06
N THR A 120 -3.73 19.41 22.89
CA THR A 120 -2.59 18.59 23.34
C THR A 120 -1.85 17.88 22.20
N LEU A 121 -2.54 17.57 21.09
CA LEU A 121 -1.92 16.98 19.92
C LEU A 121 -1.37 18.05 18.98
N SER A 122 -2.10 19.16 18.79
CA SER A 122 -1.67 20.29 17.95
C SER A 122 -0.34 20.89 18.42
N GLU A 123 -0.08 20.92 19.74
CA GLU A 123 1.19 21.41 20.30
C GLU A 123 2.43 20.60 19.89
N VAL A 124 2.26 19.30 19.59
CA VAL A 124 3.37 18.38 19.29
C VAL A 124 3.35 17.88 17.85
N ASN A 125 2.26 18.07 17.12
CA ASN A 125 2.10 17.68 15.73
C ASN A 125 2.50 18.85 14.81
N GLN A 126 3.47 18.62 13.92
CA GLN A 126 4.03 19.68 13.05
C GLN A 126 3.03 20.31 12.08
N GLN A 127 1.90 19.64 11.83
CA GLN A 127 0.88 20.06 10.87
C GLN A 127 -0.46 20.36 11.54
N SER A 128 -0.51 20.30 12.88
CA SER A 128 -1.75 20.42 13.66
C SER A 128 -2.84 19.48 13.17
N GLU A 129 -2.48 18.23 12.85
CA GLU A 129 -3.40 17.19 12.36
C GLU A 129 -3.67 16.11 13.40
N PHE A 130 -4.79 15.41 13.23
CA PHE A 130 -5.13 14.23 14.02
C PHE A 130 -4.45 12.98 13.45
N ASN A 131 -3.11 12.94 13.53
CA ASN A 131 -2.27 11.78 13.25
C ASN A 131 -1.06 11.75 14.19
N ILE A 132 -0.40 10.60 14.26
CA ILE A 132 0.80 10.40 15.07
C ILE A 132 2.08 10.56 14.26
N HIS A 133 2.05 10.30 12.95
CA HIS A 133 3.27 10.31 12.14
C HIS A 133 3.88 11.72 11.97
N ASN A 134 3.11 12.79 12.23
CA ASN A 134 3.59 14.17 12.18
C ASN A 134 4.00 14.71 13.56
N ILE A 135 3.97 13.87 14.60
CA ILE A 135 4.44 14.26 15.93
C ILE A 135 5.97 14.44 15.93
N GLN A 136 6.41 15.54 16.51
CA GLN A 136 7.81 15.80 16.85
C GLN A 136 8.10 15.27 18.27
N SER A 137 8.83 14.16 18.38
CA SER A 137 9.24 13.61 19.67
C SER A 137 10.68 14.01 20.01
N GLY A 138 10.86 15.13 20.70
CA GLY A 138 12.17 15.68 21.00
C GLY A 138 12.89 16.13 19.72
N SER A 139 14.07 15.57 19.42
CA SER A 139 14.79 15.84 18.17
C SER A 139 14.44 14.88 17.03
N VAL A 140 13.59 13.87 17.28
CA VAL A 140 13.25 12.84 16.28
C VAL A 140 11.80 13.01 15.81
N PRO A 141 11.57 13.41 14.55
CA PRO A 141 10.24 13.37 13.96
C PRO A 141 9.78 11.91 13.85
N LEU A 142 8.58 11.57 14.35
CA LEU A 142 8.05 10.20 14.25
C LEU A 142 7.90 9.77 12.79
N GLN A 143 7.67 10.70 11.88
CA GLN A 143 7.69 10.47 10.43
C GLN A 143 8.95 9.73 9.96
N SER A 144 10.10 9.97 10.59
CA SER A 144 11.37 9.30 10.28
C SER A 144 11.32 7.79 10.56
N ILE A 145 10.54 7.37 11.56
CA ILE A 145 10.35 5.96 11.91
C ILE A 145 9.50 5.27 10.84
N PHE A 146 8.41 5.91 10.39
CA PHE A 146 7.55 5.42 9.31
C PHE A 146 8.36 5.27 8.01
N LYS A 147 9.15 6.29 7.70
CA LYS A 147 10.14 6.33 6.60
C LYS A 147 11.12 5.16 6.66
N LEU A 148 11.73 4.90 7.83
CA LEU A 148 12.63 3.76 8.03
C LEU A 148 11.90 2.41 7.86
N PHE A 149 10.69 2.30 8.40
CA PHE A 149 9.87 1.09 8.27
C PHE A 149 9.55 0.79 6.81
N SER A 150 9.16 1.79 6.02
CA SER A 150 8.92 1.66 4.58
C SER A 150 10.17 1.19 3.83
N PHE A 151 11.35 1.70 4.17
CA PHE A 151 12.62 1.22 3.62
C PHE A 151 12.88 -0.26 3.95
N VAL A 152 12.76 -0.63 5.22
CA VAL A 152 12.97 -2.02 5.69
C VAL A 152 11.99 -2.97 5.01
N LEU A 153 10.72 -2.59 4.90
CA LEU A 153 9.69 -3.37 4.22
C LEU A 153 10.02 -3.57 2.73
N ALA A 154 10.52 -2.53 2.06
CA ALA A 154 10.95 -2.62 0.67
C ALA A 154 12.14 -3.58 0.49
N VAL A 155 13.17 -3.47 1.34
CA VAL A 155 14.33 -4.38 1.33
C VAL A 155 13.90 -5.82 1.60
N ALA A 156 13.02 -6.03 2.58
CA ALA A 156 12.46 -7.34 2.88
C ALA A 156 11.66 -7.92 1.69
N GLY A 157 10.86 -7.09 1.02
CA GLY A 157 10.08 -7.47 -0.17
C GLY A 157 10.97 -7.99 -1.30
N VAL A 158 12.00 -7.24 -1.68
CA VAL A 158 12.96 -7.68 -2.72
C VAL A 158 13.70 -8.93 -2.27
N THR A 159 14.23 -8.94 -1.05
CA THR A 159 15.02 -10.06 -0.52
C THR A 159 14.21 -11.34 -0.50
N LEU A 160 12.99 -11.31 0.04
CA LEU A 160 12.12 -12.49 0.10
C LEU A 160 11.66 -12.93 -1.29
N ALA A 161 11.39 -12.00 -2.22
CA ALA A 161 11.04 -12.36 -3.59
C ALA A 161 12.21 -13.10 -4.27
N LEU A 162 13.45 -12.63 -4.11
CA LEU A 162 14.63 -13.29 -4.67
C LEU A 162 14.92 -14.64 -3.99
N LEU A 163 14.76 -14.74 -2.66
CA LEU A 163 15.04 -15.97 -1.93
C LEU A 163 13.99 -17.06 -2.14
N THR A 164 12.73 -16.70 -2.41
CA THR A 164 11.62 -17.65 -2.59
C THR A 164 11.24 -17.91 -4.05
N ARG A 165 11.45 -16.92 -4.95
CA ARG A 165 11.04 -16.97 -6.36
C ARG A 165 12.14 -16.64 -7.37
N GLY A 166 13.35 -16.28 -6.93
CA GLY A 166 14.47 -15.99 -7.83
C GLY A 166 14.93 -17.21 -8.65
N PRO A 167 15.89 -17.04 -9.58
CA PRO A 167 16.38 -18.12 -10.46
C PRO A 167 16.95 -19.33 -9.71
N ARG A 168 17.44 -19.12 -8.48
CA ARG A 168 17.97 -20.14 -7.58
C ARG A 168 17.33 -19.96 -6.21
N PRO A 169 16.07 -20.41 -6.01
CA PRO A 169 15.35 -20.18 -4.77
C PRO A 169 16.02 -20.94 -3.63
N ARG A 170 16.36 -20.21 -2.56
CA ARG A 170 17.05 -20.76 -1.37
C ARG A 170 16.08 -21.16 -0.28
N LEU A 171 14.95 -20.47 -0.17
CA LEU A 171 13.90 -20.77 0.80
C LEU A 171 12.82 -21.61 0.14
N GLN A 172 12.65 -22.84 0.63
CA GLN A 172 11.77 -23.86 0.06
C GLN A 172 10.96 -24.55 1.16
N GLY A 173 9.88 -25.25 0.78
CA GLY A 173 9.03 -25.99 1.71
C GLY A 173 7.65 -25.35 1.90
N ALA A 174 6.80 -26.04 2.69
CA ALA A 174 5.38 -25.72 2.78
C ALA A 174 5.09 -24.35 3.42
N PHE A 175 5.94 -23.86 4.32
CA PHE A 175 5.78 -22.51 4.88
C PHE A 175 6.07 -21.44 3.81
N TRP A 176 7.24 -21.52 3.19
CA TRP A 176 7.68 -20.56 2.18
C TRP A 176 6.84 -20.61 0.90
N SER A 177 6.24 -21.74 0.53
CA SER A 177 5.34 -21.80 -0.61
C SER A 177 4.05 -21.00 -0.40
N ARG A 178 3.58 -20.88 0.85
CA ARG A 178 2.38 -20.12 1.23
C ARG A 178 2.65 -18.61 1.25
N LEU A 179 3.79 -18.23 1.83
CA LEU A 179 4.21 -16.84 2.04
C LEU A 179 5.28 -16.34 1.06
N ALA A 180 5.52 -17.03 -0.07
CA ALA A 180 6.50 -16.57 -1.03
C ALA A 180 6.09 -15.18 -1.55
N VAL A 181 7.04 -14.25 -1.62
CA VAL A 181 6.77 -12.93 -2.20
C VAL A 181 6.86 -13.07 -3.72
N PRO A 182 5.82 -12.70 -4.48
CA PRO A 182 5.85 -12.81 -5.93
C PRO A 182 6.91 -11.89 -6.53
N SER A 183 7.61 -12.38 -7.54
CA SER A 183 8.60 -11.62 -8.29
C SER A 183 8.04 -10.33 -8.89
N TYR A 184 6.77 -10.30 -9.31
CA TYR A 184 6.19 -9.12 -9.96
C TYR A 184 5.99 -7.92 -9.02
N THR A 185 6.22 -8.07 -7.71
CA THR A 185 6.16 -6.96 -6.74
C THR A 185 7.52 -6.26 -6.56
N ILE A 186 8.61 -6.83 -7.11
CA ILE A 186 9.99 -6.35 -6.90
C ILE A 186 10.16 -4.89 -7.33
N VAL A 187 9.58 -4.48 -8.45
CA VAL A 187 9.79 -3.12 -8.99
C VAL A 187 9.25 -2.06 -8.02
N GLY A 188 8.07 -2.27 -7.44
CA GLY A 188 7.51 -1.33 -6.46
C GLY A 188 8.41 -1.18 -5.23
N SER A 189 8.96 -2.28 -4.73
CA SER A 189 9.94 -2.25 -3.64
C SER A 189 11.27 -1.60 -4.04
N LEU A 190 11.76 -1.85 -5.27
CA LEU A 190 12.97 -1.20 -5.79
C LEU A 190 12.79 0.31 -5.96
N THR A 191 11.58 0.80 -6.30
CA THR A 191 11.31 2.23 -6.35
C THR A 191 11.54 2.90 -5.00
N MET A 192 11.08 2.30 -3.90
CA MET A 192 11.34 2.80 -2.54
C MET A 192 12.82 2.74 -2.16
N ILE A 193 13.50 1.64 -2.45
CA ILE A 193 14.95 1.52 -2.17
C ILE A 193 15.74 2.56 -2.98
N GLY A 194 15.38 2.73 -4.25
CA GLY A 194 15.98 3.72 -5.14
C GLY A 194 15.75 5.15 -4.67
N TYR A 195 14.53 5.48 -4.21
CA TYR A 195 14.23 6.77 -3.59
C TYR A 195 15.18 7.04 -2.42
N TRP A 196 15.36 6.09 -1.50
CA TRP A 196 16.28 6.24 -0.37
C TRP A 196 17.73 6.44 -0.79
N ALA A 197 18.19 5.70 -1.80
CA ALA A 197 19.53 5.88 -2.34
C ALA A 197 19.73 7.30 -2.90
N VAL A 198 18.70 7.89 -3.51
CA VAL A 198 18.76 9.25 -4.05
C VAL A 198 18.65 10.31 -2.96
N VAL A 199 17.70 10.18 -2.02
CA VAL A 199 17.45 11.22 -0.99
C VAL A 199 18.63 11.42 -0.05
N VAL A 200 19.40 10.35 0.24
CA VAL A 200 20.62 10.45 1.06
C VAL A 200 21.68 11.34 0.41
N VAL A 201 21.74 11.37 -0.93
CA VAL A 201 22.74 12.14 -1.68
C VAL A 201 22.19 13.49 -2.14
N ALA A 202 20.89 13.57 -2.39
CA ALA A 202 20.21 14.75 -2.92
C ALA A 202 18.87 15.00 -2.19
N PRO A 203 18.88 15.46 -0.93
CA PRO A 203 17.68 15.74 -0.14
C PRO A 203 17.02 17.07 -0.55
N ILE A 204 16.85 17.29 -1.85
CA ILE A 204 16.22 18.49 -2.41
C ILE A 204 14.70 18.32 -2.46
N SER A 205 13.97 19.44 -2.37
CA SER A 205 12.50 19.49 -2.36
C SER A 205 11.79 18.53 -3.34
N PRO A 206 12.11 18.47 -4.65
CA PRO A 206 11.43 17.55 -5.55
C PRO A 206 11.71 16.08 -5.20
N VAL A 207 12.94 15.73 -4.83
CA VAL A 207 13.26 14.35 -4.43
C VAL A 207 12.49 13.97 -3.17
N VAL A 208 12.41 14.87 -2.18
CA VAL A 208 11.64 14.63 -0.96
C VAL A 208 10.15 14.44 -1.27
N ARG A 209 9.57 15.25 -2.18
CA ARG A 209 8.16 15.10 -2.58
C ARG A 209 7.89 13.85 -3.42
N TYR A 210 8.88 13.35 -4.15
CA TYR A 210 8.77 12.07 -4.86
C TYR A 210 8.54 10.87 -3.92
N GLN A 211 8.80 11.02 -2.62
CA GLN A 211 8.52 9.99 -1.62
C GLN A 211 7.09 9.45 -1.70
N GLU A 212 6.08 10.31 -1.89
CA GLU A 212 4.66 9.90 -1.97
C GLU A 212 4.44 8.84 -3.06
N TRP A 213 5.08 9.02 -4.21
CA TRP A 213 5.03 8.04 -5.30
C TRP A 213 5.79 6.75 -4.98
N ALA A 214 6.93 6.87 -4.29
CA ALA A 214 7.68 5.70 -3.84
C ALA A 214 6.85 4.86 -2.85
N GLU A 215 6.05 5.50 -2.00
CA GLU A 215 5.12 4.85 -1.08
C GLU A 215 3.97 4.18 -1.80
N VAL A 216 3.30 4.87 -2.74
CA VAL A 216 2.30 4.23 -3.65
C VAL A 216 2.88 2.98 -4.31
N SER A 217 4.11 3.06 -4.80
CA SER A 217 4.80 1.94 -5.46
C SER A 217 5.02 0.76 -4.49
N LEU A 218 5.40 1.04 -3.25
CA LEU A 218 5.58 0.02 -2.21
C LEU A 218 4.24 -0.59 -1.79
N TYR A 219 3.20 0.22 -1.61
CA TYR A 219 1.87 -0.26 -1.22
C TYR A 219 1.20 -1.04 -2.34
N LEU A 220 1.42 -0.70 -3.60
CA LEU A 220 0.98 -1.51 -4.74
C LEU A 220 1.68 -2.87 -4.76
N ALA A 221 2.98 -2.92 -4.46
CA ALA A 221 3.72 -4.17 -4.31
C ALA A 221 3.16 -5.03 -3.16
N LEU A 222 2.87 -4.41 -2.00
CA LEU A 222 2.28 -5.11 -0.85
C LEU A 222 0.85 -5.60 -1.13
N ALA A 223 0.01 -4.79 -1.78
CA ALA A 223 -1.32 -5.17 -2.22
C ALA A 223 -1.27 -6.37 -3.19
N GLY A 224 -0.35 -6.34 -4.14
CA GLY A 224 -0.08 -7.45 -5.05
C GLY A 224 0.36 -8.73 -4.33
N TYR A 225 1.16 -8.60 -3.27
CA TYR A 225 1.58 -9.72 -2.43
C TYR A 225 0.41 -10.31 -1.62
N VAL A 226 -0.38 -9.47 -0.94
CA VAL A 226 -1.57 -9.94 -0.20
C VAL A 226 -2.60 -10.59 -1.13
N TYR A 227 -2.82 -10.02 -2.31
CA TYR A 227 -3.65 -10.64 -3.33
C TYR A 227 -3.12 -12.00 -3.80
N ALA A 228 -1.80 -12.17 -3.93
CA ALA A 228 -1.21 -13.46 -4.25
C ALA A 228 -1.45 -14.50 -3.15
N ILE A 229 -1.36 -14.11 -1.87
CA ILE A 229 -1.67 -15.01 -0.75
C ILE A 229 -3.16 -15.41 -0.81
N PHE A 230 -4.05 -14.45 -1.00
CA PHE A 230 -5.49 -14.70 -1.18
C PHE A 230 -5.74 -15.69 -2.33
N ALA A 231 -5.15 -15.43 -3.51
CA ALA A 231 -5.32 -16.28 -4.69
C ALA A 231 -4.81 -17.71 -4.47
N ARG A 232 -3.64 -17.89 -3.85
CA ARG A 232 -3.07 -19.20 -3.54
C ARG A 232 -3.95 -20.05 -2.64
N HIS A 233 -4.61 -19.42 -1.67
CA HIS A 233 -5.27 -20.14 -0.59
C HIS A 233 -6.79 -20.24 -0.73
N THR A 234 -7.38 -19.33 -1.49
CA THR A 234 -8.83 -19.22 -1.58
C THR A 234 -9.32 -19.54 -2.99
N LEU A 235 -8.65 -19.06 -4.04
CA LEU A 235 -9.08 -19.31 -5.42
C LEU A 235 -8.66 -20.70 -5.93
N ARG A 236 -7.65 -21.31 -5.32
CA ARG A 236 -7.10 -22.60 -5.78
C ARG A 236 -7.67 -23.84 -5.09
N GLY A 237 -8.72 -23.70 -4.29
CA GLY A 237 -9.54 -24.80 -3.81
C GLY A 237 -8.77 -26.01 -3.24
N SER A 238 -8.59 -26.01 -1.93
CA SER A 238 -8.45 -27.25 -1.13
C SER A 238 -9.76 -28.06 -1.19
N GLY A 239 -10.18 -28.53 -2.36
CA GLY A 239 -11.34 -29.41 -2.53
C GLY A 239 -10.92 -30.88 -2.55
N PRO A 240 -11.61 -31.80 -1.84
CA PRO A 240 -11.38 -33.22 -2.05
C PRO A 240 -11.74 -33.58 -3.49
N VAL A 241 -10.85 -34.28 -4.19
CA VAL A 241 -11.14 -34.87 -5.50
C VAL A 241 -12.12 -36.02 -5.27
N ILE A 242 -13.42 -35.71 -5.23
CA ILE A 242 -14.48 -36.72 -5.22
C ILE A 242 -14.96 -36.88 -6.66
N ALA A 243 -14.67 -38.05 -7.24
CA ALA A 243 -15.28 -38.56 -8.48
C ALA A 243 -15.06 -37.74 -9.78
N GLY A 244 -13.86 -37.19 -10.01
CA GLY A 244 -13.37 -36.90 -11.36
C GLY A 244 -14.13 -35.84 -12.18
N ARG A 245 -15.06 -35.09 -11.58
CA ARG A 245 -15.71 -33.93 -12.22
C ARG A 245 -15.27 -32.66 -11.52
N PRO A 246 -14.66 -31.68 -12.22
CA PRO A 246 -14.42 -30.37 -11.65
C PRO A 246 -15.80 -29.72 -11.41
N THR A 247 -16.27 -29.74 -10.17
CA THR A 247 -17.27 -28.78 -9.74
C THR A 247 -16.62 -27.41 -9.91
N ARG A 248 -17.13 -26.60 -10.85
CA ARG A 248 -16.73 -25.19 -10.91
C ARG A 248 -17.18 -24.57 -9.59
N ASP A 249 -16.26 -24.43 -8.65
CA ASP A 249 -16.50 -23.60 -7.49
C ASP A 249 -17.00 -22.24 -8.00
N PRO A 250 -18.02 -21.65 -7.36
CA PRO A 250 -18.49 -20.33 -7.74
C PRO A 250 -17.31 -19.36 -7.77
N ILE A 251 -17.31 -18.46 -8.77
CA ILE A 251 -16.27 -17.44 -8.91
C ILE A 251 -16.22 -16.65 -7.61
N ASP A 252 -15.09 -16.69 -6.92
CA ASP A 252 -14.92 -15.91 -5.70
C ASP A 252 -14.75 -14.43 -6.06
N THR A 253 -15.76 -13.65 -5.71
CA THR A 253 -15.84 -12.21 -5.99
C THR A 253 -15.30 -11.35 -4.85
N SER A 254 -14.78 -11.94 -3.77
CA SER A 254 -14.51 -11.19 -2.52
C SER A 254 -13.44 -10.13 -2.69
N ALA A 255 -12.39 -10.41 -3.48
CA ALA A 255 -11.38 -9.40 -3.80
C ALA A 255 -11.94 -8.27 -4.68
N LEU A 256 -12.89 -8.58 -5.59
CA LEU A 256 -13.55 -7.57 -6.41
C LEU A 256 -14.52 -6.72 -5.57
N VAL A 257 -15.27 -7.33 -4.67
CA VAL A 257 -16.14 -6.64 -3.72
C VAL A 257 -15.31 -5.76 -2.78
N ALA A 258 -14.21 -6.27 -2.23
CA ALA A 258 -13.29 -5.49 -1.41
C ALA A 258 -12.75 -4.28 -2.18
N LEU A 259 -12.31 -4.47 -3.43
CA LEU A 259 -11.86 -3.37 -4.28
C LEU A 259 -12.97 -2.33 -4.53
N ALA A 260 -14.19 -2.77 -4.86
CA ALA A 260 -15.31 -1.88 -5.11
C ALA A 260 -15.70 -1.07 -3.86
N VAL A 261 -15.73 -1.71 -2.69
CA VAL A 261 -16.00 -1.03 -1.41
C VAL A 261 -14.90 -0.02 -1.09
N VAL A 262 -13.63 -0.40 -1.25
CA VAL A 262 -12.49 0.50 -1.03
C VAL A 262 -12.58 1.72 -1.95
N VAL A 263 -12.79 1.51 -3.25
CA VAL A 263 -12.93 2.62 -4.22
C VAL A 263 -14.10 3.53 -3.84
N ALA A 264 -15.25 2.96 -3.49
CA ALA A 264 -16.41 3.75 -3.07
C ALA A 264 -16.09 4.58 -1.82
N LEU A 265 -15.48 3.99 -0.79
CA LEU A 265 -15.09 4.69 0.43
C LEU A 265 -14.05 5.78 0.15
N THR A 266 -13.03 5.50 -0.65
CA THR A 266 -12.01 6.49 -1.06
C THR A 266 -12.67 7.68 -1.76
N VAL A 267 -13.57 7.44 -2.72
CA VAL A 267 -14.27 8.51 -3.44
C VAL A 267 -15.15 9.32 -2.49
N VAL A 268 -15.90 8.67 -1.60
CA VAL A 268 -16.76 9.35 -0.63
C VAL A 268 -15.94 10.21 0.32
N LEU A 269 -14.87 9.66 0.91
CA LEU A 269 -14.01 10.40 1.85
C LEU A 269 -13.29 11.55 1.15
N ALA A 270 -12.77 11.34 -0.06
CA ALA A 270 -12.16 12.40 -0.85
C ALA A 270 -13.14 13.53 -1.19
N ALA A 271 -14.37 13.18 -1.58
CA ALA A 271 -15.41 14.16 -1.85
C ALA A 271 -15.81 14.94 -0.59
N LEU A 272 -15.91 14.28 0.56
CA LEU A 272 -16.19 14.94 1.84
C LEU A 272 -15.04 15.87 2.27
N THR A 273 -13.79 15.43 2.14
CA THR A 273 -12.62 16.28 2.37
C THR A 273 -12.63 17.52 1.46
N ALA A 274 -12.93 17.34 0.17
CA ALA A 274 -13.04 18.46 -0.77
C ALA A 274 -14.22 19.40 -0.45
N TYR A 275 -15.33 18.86 0.04
CA TYR A 275 -16.53 19.61 0.40
C TYR A 275 -16.34 20.43 1.70
N HIS A 276 -15.78 19.83 2.74
CA HIS A 276 -15.52 20.53 4.01
C HIS A 276 -14.31 21.45 3.93
N GLY A 277 -13.40 21.22 2.97
CA GLY A 277 -12.15 21.95 2.83
C GLY A 277 -11.11 21.53 3.85
N ILE A 278 -9.91 22.11 3.75
CA ILE A 278 -8.92 22.04 4.83
C ILE A 278 -9.54 22.81 5.99
N ILE A 279 -9.92 22.12 7.06
CA ILE A 279 -10.26 22.78 8.32
C ILE A 279 -8.96 23.44 8.76
N PRO A 280 -8.82 24.77 8.62
CA PRO A 280 -7.62 25.44 9.08
C PRO A 280 -7.61 25.26 10.59
N GLU A 281 -6.42 25.02 11.13
CA GLU A 281 -6.03 25.24 12.51
C GLU A 281 -7.13 25.87 13.35
N ASN A 282 -7.61 25.15 14.37
CA ASN A 282 -8.43 25.67 15.46
C ASN A 282 -9.32 26.83 15.01
N ALA A 283 -10.55 26.58 14.53
CA ALA A 283 -11.54 27.64 14.37
C ALA A 283 -11.41 28.59 15.57
N PRO A 284 -10.76 29.77 15.39
CA PRO A 284 -10.56 30.64 16.51
C PRO A 284 -11.97 31.16 16.70
N GLU A 285 -12.53 30.85 17.86
CA GLU A 285 -13.76 31.50 18.30
C GLU A 285 -15.05 31.00 17.60
N VAL A 286 -15.63 29.95 18.19
CA VAL A 286 -16.96 30.17 18.80
C VAL A 286 -16.75 31.09 20.02
N ARG A 287 -16.39 32.36 19.76
CA ARG A 287 -16.68 33.48 20.65
C ARG A 287 -17.68 34.31 19.88
N HIS A 288 -18.71 34.72 20.59
CA HIS A 288 -19.84 35.53 20.12
C HIS A 288 -20.94 34.77 19.38
N LEU A 289 -21.58 33.86 20.11
CA LEU A 289 -23.04 33.76 20.08
C LEU A 289 -23.57 34.05 21.49
N GLY A 290 -24.27 35.18 21.64
CA GLY A 290 -25.14 35.50 22.78
C GLY A 290 -24.45 36.04 24.01
#